data_AF-A0A914SLC9-F1
#
_entry.id   AF-A0A914SLC9-F1
#
_cell.length_a   1.000
_cell.length_b   1.000
_cell.length_c   1.000
_cell.angle_alpha   90.00
_cell.angle_beta   90.00
_cell.angle_gamma   90.00
#
_symmetry.space_group_name_H-M   'P 1'
#
loop_
_entity.id
_entity.type
_entity.pdbx_description
1 polymer ?
#
loop_
_entity_poly.entity_id
_entity_poly.type
_entity_poly.pdbx_seq_one_letter_code
_entity_poly.pdbx_strand_id
1 'polypeptide(L)'
;MNFAVAIDFSRPDTFIDETFVRKYLQDVEIAVKSLGEPFRDFSVTSSHAAFGFGAKIPPHFRESQEFCLSLETDPYCRGLDGILKTFKNAFANVQPITVAHLSHVIYYVSKLAQNALN
;
A
#
# COMPACT_ATOMS: atom_id res chain seq x y z
N MET A 1 -8.32 17.87 -1.44
CA MET A 1 -8.06 16.88 -0.37
C MET A 1 -7.20 15.79 -0.95
N ASN A 2 -6.16 15.30 -0.25
CA ASN A 2 -5.26 14.27 -0.77
C ASN A 2 -5.61 12.93 -0.13
N PHE A 3 -5.82 11.91 -0.97
CA PHE A 3 -6.05 10.53 -0.52
C PHE A 3 -4.75 9.73 -0.67
N ALA A 4 -4.38 9.03 0.40
CA ALA A 4 -3.25 8.12 0.44
C ALA A 4 -3.67 6.78 1.06
N VAL A 5 -3.05 5.69 0.63
CA VAL A 5 -3.34 4.35 1.13
C VAL A 5 -2.07 3.65 1.60
N ALA A 6 -2.17 2.83 2.64
CA ALA A 6 -1.12 1.93 3.07
C ALA A 6 -1.71 0.54 3.31
N ILE A 7 -1.12 -0.48 2.72
CA ILE A 7 -1.62 -1.86 2.74
C ILE A 7 -0.63 -2.75 3.50
N ASP A 8 -1.14 -3.59 4.40
CA ASP A 8 -0.33 -4.54 5.15
C ASP A 8 0.06 -5.73 4.28
N PHE A 9 1.34 -6.08 4.22
CA PHE A 9 1.84 -7.27 3.53
C PHE A 9 2.34 -8.34 4.50
N SER A 10 2.27 -8.08 5.81
CA SER A 10 2.67 -9.05 6.82
C SER A 10 1.77 -10.27 6.78
N ARG A 11 2.34 -11.41 7.18
CA ARG A 11 1.61 -12.65 7.33
C ARG A 11 2.03 -13.33 8.63
N PRO A 12 1.09 -13.94 9.36
CA PRO A 12 1.43 -14.71 10.54
C PRO A 12 2.29 -15.92 10.14
N ASP A 13 3.10 -16.41 11.08
CA ASP A 13 3.94 -17.60 10.91
C ASP A 13 3.14 -18.91 11.05
N THR A 14 1.96 -18.93 10.42
CA THR A 14 1.03 -20.07 10.43
C THR A 14 0.71 -20.46 9.01
N PHE A 15 0.25 -21.69 8.80
CA PHE A 15 -0.22 -22.11 7.48
C PHE A 15 -1.36 -21.20 6.99
N ILE A 16 -1.18 -20.64 5.81
CA ILE A 16 -2.18 -19.82 5.14
C ILE A 16 -2.62 -20.57 3.88
N ASP A 17 -3.90 -20.95 3.84
CA ASP A 17 -4.48 -21.56 2.66
C ASP A 17 -4.74 -20.53 1.56
N GLU A 18 -4.94 -21.02 0.34
CA GLU A 18 -5.23 -20.15 -0.81
C GLU A 18 -6.55 -19.38 -0.68
N THR A 19 -7.52 -19.92 0.09
CA THR A 19 -8.81 -19.28 0.30
C THR A 19 -8.66 -17.99 1.11
N PHE A 20 -7.83 -18.03 2.15
CA PHE A 20 -7.46 -16.86 2.93
C PHE A 20 -6.74 -15.82 2.07
N VAL A 21 -5.78 -16.24 1.25
CA VAL A 21 -5.07 -15.34 0.31
C VAL A 21 -6.05 -14.67 -0.65
N ARG A 22 -6.96 -15.45 -1.26
CA ARG A 22 -7.99 -14.93 -2.17
C ARG A 22 -8.92 -13.94 -1.46
N LYS A 23 -9.35 -14.26 -0.24
CA LYS A 23 -10.19 -13.38 0.56
C LYS A 23 -9.47 -12.07 0.86
N TYR A 24 -8.21 -12.12 1.26
CA TYR A 24 -7.42 -10.91 1.54
C TYR A 24 -7.32 -10.00 0.32
N LEU A 25 -7.02 -10.57 -0.86
CA LEU A 25 -6.98 -9.81 -2.12
C LEU A 25 -8.32 -9.14 -2.44
N GLN A 26 -9.45 -9.83 -2.21
CA GLN A 26 -10.80 -9.27 -2.42
C GLN A 26 -11.13 -8.18 -1.41
N ASP A 27 -10.81 -8.38 -0.13
CA ASP A 27 -11.06 -7.41 0.94
C ASP A 27 -10.30 -6.11 0.68
N VAL A 28 -9.02 -6.19 0.28
CA VAL A 28 -8.21 -5.01 -0.11
C VAL A 28 -8.82 -4.32 -1.33
N GLU A 29 -9.27 -5.08 -2.34
CA GLU A 29 -9.89 -4.51 -3.54
C GLU A 29 -11.18 -3.73 -3.20
N ILE A 30 -12.03 -4.31 -2.36
CA ILE A 30 -13.25 -3.67 -1.87
C ILE A 30 -12.91 -2.42 -1.05
N ALA A 31 -11.98 -2.53 -0.10
CA ALA A 31 -11.59 -1.42 0.77
C ALA A 31 -11.05 -0.22 0.00
N VAL A 32 -10.14 -0.44 -0.95
CA VAL A 32 -9.56 0.64 -1.78
C VAL A 32 -10.64 1.33 -2.60
N LYS A 33 -11.56 0.57 -3.22
CA LYS A 33 -12.67 1.15 -4.01
C LYS A 33 -13.64 1.92 -3.11
N SER A 34 -14.16 1.28 -2.06
CA SER A 34 -15.16 1.88 -1.17
C SER A 34 -14.65 3.12 -0.43
N LEU A 35 -13.37 3.12 -0.02
CA LEU A 35 -12.77 4.27 0.66
C LEU A 35 -12.32 5.34 -0.33
N GLY A 36 -11.87 4.96 -1.53
CA GLY A 36 -11.31 5.90 -2.51
C GLY A 36 -12.36 6.62 -3.36
N GLU A 37 -13.45 5.96 -3.75
CA GLU A 37 -14.49 6.52 -4.63
C GLU A 37 -15.05 7.86 -4.10
N PRO A 38 -15.41 8.01 -2.81
CA PRO A 38 -15.94 9.27 -2.29
C PRO A 38 -14.99 10.46 -2.40
N PHE A 39 -13.67 10.22 -2.51
CA PHE A 39 -12.67 11.29 -2.59
C PHE A 39 -12.35 11.71 -4.04
N ARG A 40 -12.85 11.02 -5.06
CA ARG A 40 -12.56 11.33 -6.47
C ARG A 40 -12.96 12.75 -6.84
N ASP A 41 -14.10 13.21 -6.36
CA ASP A 41 -14.63 14.55 -6.66
C ASP A 41 -13.92 15.68 -5.89
N PHE A 42 -13.17 15.33 -4.83
CA PHE A 42 -12.48 16.29 -3.95
C PHE A 42 -10.96 16.31 -4.12
N SER A 43 -10.43 15.41 -4.95
CA SER A 43 -9.00 15.33 -5.24
C SER A 43 -8.64 16.26 -6.40
N VAL A 44 -7.67 17.13 -6.17
CA VAL A 44 -7.16 18.05 -7.20
C VAL A 44 -6.33 17.29 -8.24
N THR A 45 -5.79 16.13 -7.84
CA THR A 45 -4.97 15.25 -8.69
C THR A 45 -5.63 13.89 -8.85
N SER A 46 -5.48 13.27 -10.02
CA SER A 46 -5.86 11.86 -10.24
C SER A 46 -4.82 10.86 -9.73
N SER A 47 -3.84 11.33 -8.95
CA SER A 47 -2.75 10.51 -8.41
C SER A 47 -2.81 10.46 -6.90
N HIS A 48 -2.58 9.27 -6.34
CA HIS A 48 -2.71 8.96 -4.93
C HIS A 48 -1.43 8.31 -4.43
N ALA A 49 -0.91 8.77 -3.29
CA ALA A 49 0.23 8.10 -2.67
C ALA A 49 -0.20 6.73 -2.14
N ALA A 50 0.56 5.69 -2.48
CA ALA A 50 0.25 4.32 -2.14
C ALA A 50 1.48 3.61 -1.59
N PHE A 51 1.32 3.03 -0.40
CA PHE A 51 2.37 2.36 0.34
C PHE A 51 2.00 0.93 0.65
N GLY A 52 3.01 0.08 0.78
CA GLY A 52 2.94 -1.18 1.50
C GLY A 52 3.77 -1.12 2.77
N PHE A 53 3.51 -2.03 3.71
CA PHE A 53 4.38 -2.24 4.88
C PHE A 53 4.40 -3.70 5.29
N GLY A 54 5.43 -4.14 6.00
CA GLY A 54 5.49 -5.52 6.49
C GLY A 54 5.96 -6.54 5.46
N ALA A 55 6.97 -6.20 4.66
CA ALA A 55 7.52 -7.13 3.67
C ALA A 55 9.02 -6.93 3.40
N LYS A 56 9.65 -7.94 2.83
CA LYS A 56 10.97 -7.90 2.22
C LYS A 56 10.84 -7.55 0.74
N ILE A 57 11.60 -6.55 0.30
CA ILE A 57 11.44 -5.92 -1.03
C ILE A 57 12.55 -6.36 -1.99
N PRO A 58 12.23 -6.81 -3.23
CA PRO A 58 13.25 -7.15 -4.23
C PRO A 58 14.10 -5.92 -4.61
N PRO A 59 15.28 -6.10 -5.24
CA PRO A 59 15.90 -7.38 -5.58
C PRO A 59 16.64 -8.03 -4.40
N HIS A 60 16.90 -7.27 -3.33
CA HIS A 60 17.74 -7.73 -2.21
C HIS A 60 16.96 -8.37 -1.06
N PHE A 61 15.62 -8.31 -1.09
CA PHE A 61 14.73 -8.81 -0.05
C PHE A 61 15.08 -8.30 1.35
N ARG A 62 15.37 -6.99 1.44
CA ARG A 62 15.55 -6.31 2.72
C ARG A 62 14.19 -6.08 3.36
N GLU A 63 14.08 -6.35 4.65
CA GLU A 63 12.87 -6.07 5.42
C GLU A 63 12.54 -4.59 5.40
N SER A 64 11.28 -4.27 5.16
CA SER A 64 10.76 -2.91 5.13
C SER A 64 9.45 -2.79 5.90
N GLN A 65 9.41 -1.78 6.76
CA GLN A 65 8.22 -1.38 7.52
C GLN A 65 7.41 -0.30 6.80
N GLU A 66 7.87 0.14 5.63
CA GLU A 66 7.19 1.04 4.71
C GLU A 66 7.90 0.93 3.35
N PHE A 67 7.15 0.89 2.26
CA PHE A 67 7.70 0.95 0.90
C PHE A 67 6.67 1.53 -0.06
N CYS A 68 7.14 2.16 -1.14
CA CYS A 68 6.26 2.57 -2.24
C CYS A 68 5.61 1.34 -2.85
N LEU A 69 4.28 1.32 -2.95
CA LEU A 69 3.53 0.15 -3.44
C LEU A 69 3.96 -0.25 -4.86
N SER A 70 4.44 0.71 -5.65
CA SER A 70 5.02 0.54 -6.99
C SER A 70 6.26 -0.35 -7.03
N LEU A 71 6.92 -0.55 -5.89
CA LEU A 71 8.28 -1.09 -5.75
C LEU A 71 9.36 -0.20 -6.42
N GLU A 72 8.97 1.02 -6.80
CA GLU A 72 9.83 2.05 -7.38
C GLU A 72 10.04 3.19 -6.37
N THR A 73 10.78 4.23 -6.76
CA THR A 73 11.03 5.39 -5.88
C THR A 73 9.80 6.30 -5.73
N ASP A 74 8.88 6.28 -6.70
CA ASP A 74 7.69 7.13 -6.71
C ASP A 74 6.51 6.45 -5.97
N PRO A 75 5.96 7.07 -4.90
CA PRO A 75 4.82 6.52 -4.18
C PRO A 75 3.49 6.71 -4.91
N TYR A 76 3.43 7.51 -5.98
CA TYR A 76 2.17 7.91 -6.58
C TYR A 76 1.62 6.91 -7.61
N CYS A 77 0.36 6.52 -7.42
CA CYS A 77 -0.41 5.69 -8.34
C CYS A 77 -1.54 6.50 -8.98
N ARG A 78 -1.72 6.35 -10.30
CA ARG A 78 -2.80 7.02 -11.04
C ARG A 78 -4.13 6.30 -10.82
N GLY A 79 -5.04 6.94 -10.09
CA GLY A 79 -6.39 6.44 -9.80
C GLY A 79 -6.42 5.18 -8.93
N LEU A 80 -7.62 4.76 -8.55
CA LEU A 80 -7.83 3.56 -7.73
C LEU A 80 -7.42 2.29 -8.48
N ASP A 81 -7.67 2.21 -9.79
CA ASP A 81 -7.25 1.07 -10.61
C ASP A 81 -5.71 0.95 -10.67
N GLY A 82 -5.00 2.09 -10.70
CA GLY A 82 -3.55 2.12 -10.60
C GLY A 82 -3.06 1.55 -9.28
N ILE A 83 -3.68 1.95 -8.16
CA ILE A 83 -3.39 1.40 -6.83
C ILE A 83 -3.59 -0.12 -6.83
N LEU A 84 -4.72 -0.62 -7.34
CA LEU A 84 -5.06 -2.05 -7.32
C LEU A 84 -4.13 -2.88 -8.20
N LYS A 85 -3.78 -2.38 -9.39
CA LYS A 85 -2.81 -3.02 -10.28
C LYS A 85 -1.45 -3.16 -9.59
N THR A 86 -1.00 -2.07 -8.99
CA THR A 86 0.28 -1.98 -8.31
C THR A 86 0.32 -2.83 -7.04
N PHE A 87 -0.77 -2.86 -6.26
CA PHE A 87 -0.95 -3.78 -5.13
C PHE A 87 -0.80 -5.24 -5.56
N LYS A 88 -1.51 -5.68 -6.61
CA LYS A 88 -1.43 -7.05 -7.11
C LYS A 88 -0.02 -7.41 -7.58
N ASN A 89 0.67 -6.46 -8.23
CA ASN A 89 2.07 -6.63 -8.61
C ASN A 89 2.99 -6.79 -7.39
N ALA A 90 2.90 -5.88 -6.41
CA ALA A 90 3.69 -5.96 -5.19
C ALA A 90 3.43 -7.27 -4.45
N PHE A 91 2.18 -7.69 -4.33
CA PHE A 91 1.76 -8.89 -3.59
C PHE A 91 2.34 -10.18 -4.18
N ALA A 92 2.59 -10.21 -5.48
CA ALA A 92 3.23 -11.33 -6.16
C ALA A 92 4.76 -11.33 -6.02
N ASN A 93 5.40 -10.19 -5.74
CA ASN A 93 6.85 -10.02 -5.84
C ASN A 93 7.57 -9.80 -4.50
N VAL A 94 6.86 -9.38 -3.44
CA VAL A 94 7.45 -9.18 -2.11
C VAL A 94 7.33 -10.44 -1.26
N GLN A 95 8.18 -10.56 -0.23
CA GLN A 95 8.07 -11.64 0.75
C GLN A 95 7.51 -11.07 2.07
N PRO A 96 6.35 -11.54 2.56
CA PRO A 96 5.80 -11.12 3.84
C PRO A 96 6.78 -11.31 5.00
N ILE A 97 6.70 -10.42 6.00
CA ILE A 97 7.32 -10.63 7.32
C ILE A 97 6.23 -10.82 8.37
N THR A 98 6.61 -11.25 9.58
CA THR A 98 5.67 -11.58 10.65
C THR A 98 5.32 -10.40 11.55
N VAL A 99 6.15 -9.34 11.57
CA VAL A 99 5.96 -8.15 12.40
C VAL A 99 5.90 -6.90 11.54
N ALA A 100 4.77 -6.20 11.61
CA ALA A 100 4.51 -4.97 10.89
C ALA A 100 4.18 -3.82 11.85
N HIS A 101 4.79 -2.65 11.59
CA HIS A 101 4.63 -1.44 12.39
C HIS A 101 4.16 -0.28 11.52
N LEU A 102 2.90 0.11 11.71
CA LEU A 102 2.28 1.23 10.99
C LEU A 102 2.94 2.59 11.31
N SER A 103 3.74 2.71 12.38
CA SER A 103 4.38 3.95 12.80
C SER A 103 5.27 4.57 11.72
N HIS A 104 5.96 3.75 10.92
CA HIS A 104 6.81 4.23 9.82
C HIS A 104 5.99 4.91 8.72
N VAL A 105 4.88 4.30 8.33
CA VAL A 105 3.93 4.87 7.36
C VAL A 105 3.35 6.19 7.87
N ILE A 106 2.90 6.24 9.13
CA ILE A 106 2.34 7.47 9.72
C ILE A 106 3.37 8.59 9.70
N TYR A 107 4.62 8.30 10.06
CA TYR A 107 5.70 9.28 10.02
C TYR A 107 5.93 9.80 8.61
N TYR A 108 5.98 8.91 7.61
CA TYR A 108 6.19 9.30 6.22
C TYR A 108 5.06 10.18 5.66
N VAL A 109 3.81 9.77 5.88
CA VAL A 109 2.63 10.55 5.46
C VAL A 109 2.60 11.92 6.15
N SER A 110 3.02 12.00 7.42
CA SER A 110 3.15 13.27 8.14
C SER A 110 4.18 14.20 7.46
N LYS A 111 5.29 13.64 6.97
CA LYS A 111 6.30 14.41 6.21
C LYS A 111 5.80 14.84 4.83
N LEU A 112 5.09 13.99 4.12
CA LEU A 112 4.43 14.37 2.86
C LEU A 112 3.46 15.53 3.06
N ALA A 113 2.65 15.48 4.12
CA ALA A 113 1.70 16.55 4.44
C ALA A 113 2.41 17.87 4.79
N GLN A 114 3.50 17.82 5.58
CA GLN A 114 4.31 18.99 5.88
C GLN A 114 4.89 19.65 4.63
N ASN A 115 5.42 18.84 3.70
CA ASN A 115 6.04 19.36 2.47
C ASN A 115 5.02 19.95 1.49
N ALA A 116 3.75 19.53 1.54
CA ALA A 116 2.69 20.07 0.70
C ALA A 116 2.15 21.43 1.18
N LEU A 117 2.52 21.86 2.40
CA LEU A 117 2.14 23.15 2.99
C LEU A 117 3.19 24.26 2.77
N ASN A 118 4.37 23.90 2.25
CA ASN A 118 5.46 24.82 1.90
C ASN A 118 5.51 25.07 0.39
#